data_AF-A0A8H4IW13-F1
#
_entry.id   AF-A0A8H4IW13-F1
#
_cell.length_a   1.000
_cell.length_b   1.000
_cell.length_c   1.000
_cell.angle_alpha   90.00
_cell.angle_beta   90.00
_cell.angle_gamma   90.00
#
_symmetry.space_group_name_H-M   'P 1'
#
loop_
_entity.id
_entity.type
_entity.pdbx_description
1 polymer ?
#
loop_
_entity_poly.entity_id
_entity_poly.type
_entity_poly.pdbx_seq_one_letter_code
_entity_poly.pdbx_strand_id
1 'polypeptide(L)'
;MDEPVSPRTSTTRSIPQCCCGSTDCAHLSRNSELLRSLERDVQTAAQLGQALLQRHEAYIADSEAERRRMAAKIETLEHEKADLEARNARTVQENRALLDQLEALNNAASETDSHCHELTAALMETQEDLERQLAELEKEQMELQNKLTTTTSEEKSAVKRWRKAEQTIAALTEQMERIEKEAKEERERHVEVVSRMERRRAVERELETAAGRLKGAAAAKAGQHDKTGTNVVSHFVKDILQDNANLQLGIVELREMLMNSNDEVERLREQLLLHQPLSEASEEPSGPSLQKELGMEMDAAQEPQKAQELRQLHIHNHYHAAPATSKGGSEKGTSPAQIIEEEEKCRYPKPLRTSFCTAHAAFFHLKSPTYDSLFRSHYSFANRSYHS
;
A
#
# COMPACT_ATOMS: atom_id res chain seq x y z
N MET A 1 6.49 28.14 110.78
CA MET A 1 6.87 27.90 112.18
C MET A 1 7.23 29.27 112.70
N ASP A 2 6.22 30.03 113.12
CA ASP A 2 6.33 31.47 113.28
C ASP A 2 5.91 31.82 114.70
N GLU A 3 6.87 32.26 115.51
CA GLU A 3 6.59 32.75 116.86
C GLU A 3 5.84 34.09 116.78
N PRO A 4 4.71 34.25 117.49
CA PRO A 4 4.08 35.55 117.62
C PRO A 4 4.91 36.42 118.59
N VAL A 5 5.76 37.29 118.04
CA VAL A 5 6.47 38.32 118.81
C VAL A 5 5.43 39.23 119.48
N SER A 6 5.27 39.08 120.80
CA SER A 6 4.36 39.91 121.58
C SER A 6 4.76 41.38 121.53
N PRO A 7 3.82 42.32 121.32
CA PRO A 7 4.12 43.73 121.41
C PRO A 7 4.48 44.08 122.86
N ARG A 8 5.73 44.52 123.08
CA ARG A 8 6.16 45.03 124.39
C ARG A 8 5.32 46.25 124.75
N THR A 9 4.39 46.05 125.67
CA THR A 9 3.54 47.09 126.25
C THR A 9 4.37 48.18 126.91
N SER A 10 4.32 49.37 126.35
CA SER A 10 4.35 50.65 127.07
C SER A 10 5.29 50.73 128.28
N THR A 11 6.60 50.83 128.04
CA THR A 11 7.50 51.40 129.06
C THR A 11 7.06 52.85 129.32
N THR A 12 6.60 53.12 130.53
CA THR A 12 6.20 54.47 130.99
C THR A 12 7.32 55.47 130.72
N ARG A 13 7.01 56.57 130.01
CA ARG A 13 7.95 57.69 129.83
C ARG A 13 8.18 58.41 131.16
N SER A 14 9.15 57.94 131.94
CA SER A 14 9.74 58.72 133.02
C SER A 14 10.39 59.96 132.41
N ILE A 15 9.75 61.13 132.55
CA ILE A 15 10.29 62.40 132.09
C ILE A 15 11.64 62.62 132.78
N PRO A 16 12.74 62.88 132.04
CA PRO A 16 14.05 63.06 132.65
C PRO A 16 14.02 64.28 133.58
N GLN A 17 14.27 64.07 134.88
CA GLN A 17 14.35 65.16 135.84
C GLN A 17 15.76 65.78 135.82
N CYS A 18 15.84 67.11 135.89
CA CYS A 18 17.12 67.80 136.07
C CYS A 18 17.73 67.44 137.43
N CYS A 19 19.05 67.29 137.50
CA CYS A 19 19.81 67.24 138.76
C CYS A 19 19.60 68.47 139.67
N CYS A 20 19.00 69.53 139.13
CA CYS A 20 18.66 70.79 139.78
C CYS A 20 17.23 70.85 140.35
N GLY A 21 16.40 69.80 140.20
CA GLY A 21 15.04 69.71 140.77
C GLY A 21 13.97 70.64 140.16
N SER A 22 14.36 71.75 139.53
CA SER A 22 13.45 72.68 138.86
C SER A 22 12.95 72.14 137.52
N THR A 23 11.65 72.30 137.26
CA THR A 23 11.00 72.00 135.97
C THR A 23 11.44 72.95 134.86
N ASP A 24 11.88 74.16 135.21
CA ASP A 24 12.10 75.27 134.27
C ASP A 24 13.60 75.44 133.96
N CYS A 25 14.37 74.37 134.06
CA CYS A 25 15.80 74.38 133.74
C CYS A 25 16.03 74.54 132.22
N ALA A 26 16.79 75.57 131.82
CA ALA A 26 17.09 75.84 130.41
C ALA A 26 17.76 74.67 129.67
N HIS A 27 18.62 73.89 130.35
CA HIS A 27 19.23 72.69 129.77
C HIS A 27 18.23 71.54 129.61
N LEU A 28 17.30 71.37 130.57
CA LEU A 28 16.25 70.37 130.48
C LEU A 28 15.25 70.73 129.36
N SER A 29 14.85 72.00 129.26
CA SER A 29 13.98 72.49 128.19
C SER A 29 14.58 72.22 126.81
N ARG A 30 15.84 72.64 126.58
CA ARG A 30 16.56 72.40 125.31
C ARG A 30 16.71 70.91 124.99
N ASN A 31 17.02 70.08 125.98
CA ASN A 31 17.12 68.63 125.77
C ASN A 31 15.74 68.04 125.43
N SER A 32 14.66 68.45 126.12
CA SER A 32 13.29 68.01 125.84
C SER A 32 12.80 68.43 124.45
N GLU A 33 13.23 69.59 123.94
CA GLU A 33 12.91 70.06 122.60
C GLU A 33 13.67 69.25 121.53
N LEU A 34 14.96 68.97 121.74
CA LEU A 34 15.74 68.07 120.89
C LEU A 34 15.16 66.65 120.88
N LEU A 35 14.77 66.11 122.04
CA LEU A 35 14.11 64.80 122.13
C LEU A 35 12.75 64.79 121.42
N ARG A 36 11.95 65.86 121.49
CA ARG A 36 10.72 66.00 120.70
C ARG A 36 10.98 66.13 119.21
N SER A 37 12.07 66.78 118.80
CA SER A 37 12.47 66.82 117.38
C SER A 37 12.85 65.42 116.91
N LEU A 38 13.78 64.75 117.61
CA LEU A 38 14.18 63.38 117.31
C LEU A 38 13.00 62.41 117.34
N GLU A 39 12.04 62.58 118.24
CA GLU A 39 10.81 61.79 118.25
C GLU A 39 9.97 62.00 116.97
N ARG A 40 9.81 63.24 116.50
CA ARG A 40 9.15 63.53 115.22
C ARG A 40 9.95 62.99 114.03
N ASP A 41 11.27 63.11 114.06
CA ASP A 41 12.16 62.63 113.00
C ASP A 41 12.15 61.08 112.93
N VAL A 42 12.08 60.39 114.07
CA VAL A 42 11.89 58.93 114.14
C VAL A 42 10.47 58.53 113.71
N GLN A 43 9.43 59.28 114.09
CA GLN A 43 8.05 59.01 113.65
C GLN A 43 7.89 59.20 112.13
N THR A 44 8.46 60.26 111.56
CA THR A 44 8.44 60.49 110.10
C THR A 44 9.29 59.48 109.35
N ALA A 45 10.47 59.11 109.86
CA ALA A 45 11.28 58.02 109.31
C ALA A 45 10.54 56.66 109.35
N ALA A 46 9.81 56.37 110.43
CA ALA A 46 8.99 55.16 110.53
C ALA A 46 7.81 55.17 109.54
N GLN A 47 7.11 56.30 109.38
CA GLN A 47 6.03 56.46 108.40
C GLN A 47 6.54 56.31 106.96
N LEU A 48 7.69 56.93 106.63
CA LEU A 48 8.34 56.79 105.32
C LEU A 48 8.81 55.35 105.08
N GLY A 49 9.40 54.70 106.08
CA GLY A 49 9.79 53.29 106.01
C GLY A 49 8.59 52.38 105.76
N GLN A 50 7.47 52.59 106.46
CA GLN A 50 6.24 51.83 106.26
C GLN A 50 5.63 52.07 104.86
N ALA A 51 5.60 53.30 104.37
CA ALA A 51 5.12 53.62 103.02
C ALA A 51 6.00 53.02 101.92
N LEU A 52 7.33 52.99 102.12
CA LEU A 52 8.27 52.32 101.22
C LEU A 52 8.08 50.80 101.21
N LEU A 53 7.89 50.17 102.37
CA LEU A 53 7.60 48.74 102.47
C LEU A 53 6.29 48.38 101.76
N GLN A 54 5.20 49.11 102.02
CA GLN A 54 3.91 48.89 101.34
C GLN A 54 4.01 49.02 99.82
N ARG A 55 4.76 50.02 99.32
CA ARG A 55 5.00 50.17 97.88
C ARG A 55 5.84 49.02 97.31
N HIS A 56 6.83 48.54 98.05
CA HIS A 56 7.69 47.44 97.64
C HIS A 56 6.94 46.10 97.63
N GLU A 57 6.08 45.86 98.63
CA GLU A 57 5.16 44.72 98.69
C GLU A 57 4.20 44.71 97.50
N ALA A 58 3.57 45.85 97.19
CA ALA A 58 2.72 45.99 96.01
C ALA A 58 3.49 45.74 94.70
N TYR A 59 4.70 46.31 94.56
CA TYR A 59 5.54 46.08 93.38
C TYR A 59 5.96 44.62 93.23
N ILE A 60 6.31 43.93 94.32
CA ILE A 60 6.58 42.49 94.29
C ILE A 60 5.33 41.75 93.83
N ALA A 61 4.17 41.99 94.46
CA ALA A 61 2.92 41.31 94.13
C ALA A 61 2.54 41.45 92.64
N ASP A 62 2.64 42.67 92.09
CA ASP A 62 2.42 42.94 90.67
C ASP A 62 3.45 42.23 89.77
N SER A 63 4.73 42.28 90.13
CA SER A 63 5.81 41.62 89.36
C SER A 63 5.68 40.09 89.34
N GLU A 64 5.24 39.49 90.46
CA GLU A 64 4.95 38.06 90.54
C GLU A 64 3.68 37.71 89.77
N ALA A 65 2.64 38.55 89.80
CA ALA A 65 1.42 38.35 89.04
C ALA A 65 1.71 38.35 87.52
N GLU A 66 2.53 39.30 87.05
CA GLU A 66 2.97 39.33 85.65
C GLU A 66 3.88 38.15 85.32
N ARG A 67 4.78 37.74 86.21
CA ARG A 67 5.59 36.52 86.03
C ARG A 67 4.73 35.26 85.89
N ARG A 68 3.67 35.12 86.71
CA ARG A 68 2.69 34.02 86.60
C ARG A 68 1.93 34.08 85.27
N ARG A 69 1.50 35.27 84.84
CA ARG A 69 0.83 35.48 83.53
C ARG A 69 1.75 35.09 82.37
N MET A 70 3.00 35.52 82.37
CA MET A 70 3.98 35.18 81.35
C MET A 70 4.28 33.67 81.34
N ALA A 71 4.46 33.04 82.50
CA ALA A 71 4.66 31.59 82.60
C ALA A 71 3.48 30.81 82.01
N ALA A 72 2.25 31.13 82.41
CA ALA A 72 1.05 30.51 81.84
C ALA A 72 0.94 30.73 80.32
N LYS A 73 1.33 31.91 79.79
CA LYS A 73 1.33 32.12 78.34
C LYS A 73 2.41 31.30 77.64
N ILE A 74 3.60 31.15 78.23
CA ILE A 74 4.66 30.25 77.71
C ILE A 74 4.14 28.82 77.64
N GLU A 75 3.56 28.29 78.72
CA GLU A 75 2.97 26.93 78.75
C GLU A 75 1.91 26.73 77.65
N THR A 76 1.01 27.71 77.42
CA THR A 76 0.03 27.61 76.32
C THR A 76 0.70 27.59 74.94
N LEU A 77 1.74 28.40 74.72
CA LEU A 77 2.46 28.45 73.44
C LEU A 77 3.30 27.19 73.21
N GLU A 78 3.87 26.60 74.26
CA GLU A 78 4.59 25.33 74.20
C GLU A 78 3.64 24.17 73.85
N HIS A 79 2.43 24.15 74.43
CA HIS A 79 1.41 23.17 74.07
C HIS A 79 0.90 23.36 72.64
N GLU A 80 0.54 24.59 72.24
CA GLU A 80 0.13 24.94 70.87
C GLU A 80 1.22 24.56 69.84
N LYS A 81 2.50 24.81 70.17
CA LYS A 81 3.65 24.43 69.34
C LYS A 81 3.75 22.90 69.19
N ALA A 82 3.71 22.15 70.29
CA ALA A 82 3.81 20.69 70.26
C ALA A 82 2.65 20.07 69.42
N ASP A 83 1.46 20.63 69.55
CA ASP A 83 0.28 20.25 68.76
C ASP A 83 0.47 20.52 67.25
N LEU A 84 1.05 21.67 66.89
CA LEU A 84 1.35 22.02 65.51
C LEU A 84 2.47 21.16 64.92
N GLU A 85 3.52 20.87 65.70
CA GLU A 85 4.61 19.96 65.32
C GLU A 85 4.07 18.53 65.09
N ALA A 86 3.18 18.03 65.96
CA ALA A 86 2.53 16.73 65.80
C ALA A 86 1.63 16.67 64.55
N ARG A 87 0.87 17.73 64.25
CA ARG A 87 0.07 17.82 63.01
C ARG A 87 0.95 17.89 61.78
N ASN A 88 2.00 18.71 61.80
CA ASN A 88 2.96 18.83 60.70
C ASN A 88 3.63 17.48 60.40
N ALA A 89 4.08 16.75 61.44
CA ALA A 89 4.67 15.42 61.29
C ALA A 89 3.71 14.42 60.61
N ARG A 90 2.42 14.41 60.98
CA ARG A 90 1.39 13.58 60.32
C ARG A 90 1.23 13.96 58.86
N THR A 91 1.05 15.25 58.56
CA THR A 91 0.92 15.73 57.17
C THR A 91 2.17 15.45 56.34
N VAL A 92 3.38 15.53 56.91
CA VAL A 92 4.62 15.12 56.22
C VAL A 92 4.64 13.62 55.94
N GLN A 93 4.14 12.79 56.85
CA GLN A 93 4.01 11.34 56.63
C GLN A 93 2.97 11.01 55.54
N GLU A 94 1.82 11.68 55.56
CA GLU A 94 0.78 11.55 54.52
C GLU A 94 1.30 11.96 53.14
N ASN A 95 2.00 13.10 53.04
CA ASN A 95 2.61 13.53 51.78
C ASN A 95 3.67 12.54 51.27
N ARG A 96 4.49 11.94 52.15
CA ARG A 96 5.43 10.88 51.75
C ARG A 96 4.70 9.65 51.21
N ALA A 97 3.70 9.15 51.92
CA ALA A 97 2.92 8.00 51.47
C ALA A 97 2.18 8.24 50.14
N LEU A 98 1.76 9.49 49.86
CA LEU A 98 1.18 9.88 48.57
C LEU A 98 2.24 9.97 47.46
N LEU A 99 3.46 10.45 47.77
CA LEU A 99 4.58 10.41 46.83
C LEU A 99 4.98 8.98 46.47
N ASP A 100 5.11 8.09 47.47
CA ASP A 100 5.41 6.67 47.27
C ASP A 100 4.34 6.00 46.35
N GLN A 101 3.06 6.36 46.52
CA GLN A 101 1.98 5.90 45.65
C GLN A 101 2.07 6.46 44.22
N LEU A 102 2.41 7.74 44.07
CA LEU A 102 2.59 8.35 42.75
C LEU A 102 3.79 7.77 42.01
N GLU A 103 4.90 7.49 42.70
CA GLU A 103 6.07 6.82 42.14
C GLU A 103 5.74 5.38 41.73
N ALA A 104 5.01 4.62 42.56
CA ALA A 104 4.56 3.28 42.22
C ALA A 104 3.63 3.26 40.99
N LEU A 105 2.68 4.20 40.89
CA LEU A 105 1.80 4.34 39.73
C LEU A 105 2.55 4.79 38.46
N ASN A 106 3.55 5.65 38.59
CA ASN A 106 4.39 6.09 37.47
C ASN A 106 5.25 4.93 36.94
N ASN A 107 5.87 4.15 37.82
CA ASN A 107 6.60 2.94 37.45
C ASN A 107 5.69 1.93 36.73
N ALA A 108 4.50 1.66 37.27
CA ALA A 108 3.53 0.76 36.63
C ALA A 108 3.06 1.29 35.26
N ALA A 109 2.86 2.60 35.10
CA ALA A 109 2.54 3.22 33.81
C ALA A 109 3.70 3.05 32.81
N SER A 110 4.93 3.32 33.23
CA SER A 110 6.16 3.15 32.43
C SER A 110 6.38 1.69 32.01
N GLU A 111 6.03 0.72 32.87
CA GLU A 111 6.05 -0.72 32.54
C GLU A 111 4.99 -1.05 31.48
N THR A 112 3.76 -0.56 31.63
CA THR A 112 2.70 -0.77 30.63
C THR A 112 3.00 -0.10 29.30
N ASP A 113 3.59 1.10 29.29
CA ASP A 113 4.01 1.79 28.07
C ASP A 113 5.11 1.00 27.38
N SER A 114 6.12 0.51 28.12
CA SER A 114 7.20 -0.34 27.59
C SER A 114 6.63 -1.61 26.94
N HIS A 115 5.70 -2.28 27.62
CA HIS A 115 5.04 -3.48 27.07
C HIS A 115 4.18 -3.16 25.82
N CYS A 116 3.52 -2.00 25.78
CA CYS A 116 2.80 -1.56 24.58
C CYS A 116 3.74 -1.31 23.40
N HIS A 117 4.96 -0.79 23.63
CA HIS A 117 5.98 -0.63 22.59
C HIS A 117 6.49 -1.99 22.10
N GLU A 118 6.75 -2.95 22.99
CA GLU A 118 7.14 -4.33 22.64
C GLU A 118 6.09 -5.01 21.76
N LEU A 119 4.81 -4.97 22.17
CA LEU A 119 3.70 -5.54 21.41
C LEU A 119 3.50 -4.84 20.05
N THR A 120 3.71 -3.52 19.99
CA THR A 120 3.63 -2.76 18.74
C THR A 120 4.77 -3.14 17.79
N ALA A 121 5.99 -3.30 18.30
CA ALA A 121 7.14 -3.75 17.51
C ALA A 121 6.94 -5.17 16.96
N ALA A 122 6.49 -6.11 17.79
CA ALA A 122 6.16 -7.47 17.36
C ALA A 122 5.00 -7.51 16.34
N LEU A 123 4.00 -6.65 16.50
CA LEU A 123 2.93 -6.51 15.51
C LEU A 123 3.46 -5.99 14.17
N MET A 124 4.35 -4.99 14.17
CA MET A 124 4.98 -4.49 12.95
C MET A 124 5.86 -5.55 12.28
N GLU A 125 6.68 -6.27 13.04
CA GLU A 125 7.51 -7.37 12.52
C GLU A 125 6.66 -8.47 11.86
N THR A 126 5.58 -8.90 12.53
CA THR A 126 4.65 -9.89 11.94
C THR A 126 3.87 -9.36 10.74
N GLN A 127 3.56 -8.06 10.68
CA GLN A 127 2.97 -7.43 9.50
C GLN A 127 3.94 -7.45 8.31
N GLU A 128 5.20 -7.02 8.51
CA GLU A 128 6.22 -7.06 7.46
C GLU A 128 6.48 -8.49 6.95
N ASP A 129 6.50 -9.49 7.85
CA ASP A 129 6.69 -10.89 7.46
C ASP A 129 5.49 -11.46 6.68
N LEU A 130 4.26 -11.07 7.02
CA LEU A 130 3.07 -11.42 6.25
C LEU A 130 3.07 -10.74 4.88
N GLU A 131 3.47 -9.47 4.79
CA GLU A 131 3.64 -8.77 3.51
C GLU A 131 4.70 -9.43 2.62
N ARG A 132 5.83 -9.86 3.18
CA ARG A 132 6.87 -10.64 2.48
C ARG A 132 6.33 -11.97 1.97
N GLN A 133 5.58 -12.71 2.79
CA GLN A 133 4.97 -13.98 2.40
C GLN A 133 3.91 -13.80 1.29
N LEU A 134 3.08 -12.75 1.37
CA LEU A 134 2.13 -12.42 0.32
C LEU A 134 2.83 -12.10 -1.00
N ALA A 135 3.88 -11.29 -0.99
CA ALA A 135 4.63 -10.95 -2.20
C ALA A 135 5.28 -12.17 -2.87
N GLU A 136 5.80 -13.14 -2.09
CA GLU A 136 6.35 -14.38 -2.65
C GLU A 136 5.23 -15.27 -3.22
N LEU A 137 4.08 -15.40 -2.54
CA LEU A 137 2.92 -16.14 -3.06
C LEU A 137 2.31 -15.51 -4.33
N GLU A 138 2.28 -14.18 -4.44
CA GLU A 138 1.86 -13.47 -5.66
C GLU A 138 2.82 -13.73 -6.83
N LYS A 139 4.13 -13.75 -6.55
CA LYS A 139 5.17 -14.12 -7.52
C LYS A 139 5.06 -15.58 -7.96
N GLU A 140 4.89 -16.52 -7.03
CA GLU A 140 4.64 -17.94 -7.34
C GLU A 140 3.37 -18.11 -8.18
N GLN A 141 2.29 -17.40 -7.85
CA GLN A 141 1.05 -17.41 -8.63
C GLN A 141 1.29 -16.93 -10.07
N MET A 142 2.01 -15.83 -10.27
CA MET A 142 2.36 -15.32 -11.59
C MET A 142 3.23 -16.32 -12.37
N GLU A 143 4.21 -16.94 -11.73
CA GLU A 143 5.03 -17.99 -12.34
C GLU A 143 4.19 -19.21 -12.77
N LEU A 144 3.24 -19.65 -11.94
CA LEU A 144 2.36 -20.78 -12.25
C LEU A 144 1.39 -20.44 -13.39
N GLN A 145 0.83 -19.22 -13.42
CA GLN A 145 0.02 -18.73 -14.55
C GLN A 145 0.82 -18.67 -15.85
N ASN A 146 2.06 -18.20 -15.80
CA ASN A 146 2.96 -18.21 -16.95
C ASN A 146 3.27 -19.64 -17.42
N LYS A 147 3.60 -20.57 -16.51
CA LYS A 147 3.83 -21.99 -16.82
C LYS A 147 2.58 -22.65 -17.41
N LEU A 148 1.37 -22.31 -16.94
CA LEU A 148 0.11 -22.82 -17.48
C LEU A 148 -0.19 -22.28 -18.89
N THR A 149 0.07 -21.00 -19.15
CA THR A 149 -0.14 -20.40 -20.47
C THR A 149 0.87 -20.88 -21.51
N THR A 150 2.14 -21.11 -21.14
CA THR A 150 3.14 -21.71 -22.04
C THR A 150 2.81 -23.17 -22.33
N THR A 151 2.58 -24.00 -21.31
CA THR A 151 2.25 -25.44 -21.51
C THR A 151 0.99 -25.62 -22.34
N THR A 152 -0.10 -24.91 -22.07
CA THR A 152 -1.32 -25.01 -22.89
C THR A 152 -1.14 -24.50 -24.33
N SER A 153 -0.18 -23.59 -24.58
CA SER A 153 0.21 -23.17 -25.93
C SER A 153 1.04 -24.23 -26.65
N GLU A 154 1.98 -24.85 -25.94
CA GLU A 154 2.82 -25.96 -26.41
C GLU A 154 1.99 -27.20 -26.73
N GLU A 155 1.04 -27.58 -25.86
CA GLU A 155 0.06 -28.66 -26.09
C GLU A 155 -0.75 -28.42 -27.36
N LYS A 156 -1.37 -27.23 -27.51
CA LYS A 156 -2.11 -26.85 -28.73
C LYS A 156 -1.22 -26.95 -29.98
N SER A 157 0.06 -26.60 -29.86
CA SER A 157 1.04 -26.65 -30.95
C SER A 157 1.51 -28.08 -31.24
N ALA A 158 1.64 -28.93 -30.22
CA ALA A 158 1.92 -30.36 -30.36
C ALA A 158 0.76 -31.09 -31.04
N VAL A 159 -0.49 -30.86 -30.61
CA VAL A 159 -1.70 -31.42 -31.24
C VAL A 159 -1.82 -31.00 -32.70
N LYS A 160 -1.54 -29.73 -33.04
CA LYS A 160 -1.49 -29.25 -34.43
C LYS A 160 -0.42 -29.97 -35.26
N ARG A 161 0.79 -30.16 -34.72
CA ARG A 161 1.87 -30.91 -35.40
C ARG A 161 1.52 -32.38 -35.58
N TRP A 162 0.94 -33.02 -34.56
CA TRP A 162 0.50 -34.41 -34.60
C TRP A 162 -0.58 -34.64 -35.67
N ARG A 163 -1.65 -33.81 -35.70
CA ARG A 163 -2.70 -33.89 -36.75
C ARG A 163 -2.14 -33.69 -38.15
N LYS A 164 -1.16 -32.79 -38.33
CA LYS A 164 -0.49 -32.62 -39.62
C LYS A 164 0.32 -33.87 -40.01
N ALA A 165 1.04 -34.48 -39.07
CA ALA A 165 1.78 -35.72 -39.29
C ALA A 165 0.84 -36.87 -39.67
N GLU A 166 -0.26 -37.04 -38.93
CA GLU A 166 -1.34 -38.00 -39.20
C GLU A 166 -1.90 -37.84 -40.62
N GLN A 167 -2.26 -36.62 -41.03
CA GLN A 167 -2.70 -36.33 -42.41
C GLN A 167 -1.64 -36.67 -43.46
N THR A 168 -0.36 -36.36 -43.22
CA THR A 168 0.71 -36.73 -44.15
C THR A 168 0.93 -38.24 -44.23
N ILE A 169 0.77 -38.98 -43.13
CA ILE A 169 0.86 -40.45 -43.14
C ILE A 169 -0.31 -41.05 -43.93
N ALA A 170 -1.53 -40.52 -43.75
CA ALA A 170 -2.70 -40.94 -44.54
C ALA A 170 -2.51 -40.69 -46.05
N ALA A 171 -1.95 -39.54 -46.44
CA ALA A 171 -1.64 -39.25 -47.83
C ALA A 171 -0.53 -40.15 -48.41
N LEU A 172 0.52 -40.44 -47.62
CA LEU A 172 1.62 -41.32 -48.04
C LEU A 172 1.17 -42.79 -48.15
N THR A 173 0.30 -43.27 -47.26
CA THR A 173 -0.28 -44.62 -47.34
C THR A 173 -1.17 -44.76 -48.58
N GLU A 174 -2.01 -43.78 -48.89
CA GLU A 174 -2.81 -43.76 -50.12
C GLU A 174 -1.92 -43.69 -51.40
N GLN A 175 -0.81 -42.94 -51.37
CA GLN A 175 0.19 -42.96 -52.45
C GLN A 175 0.85 -44.34 -52.59
N MET A 176 1.19 -45.00 -51.49
CA MET A 176 1.78 -46.34 -51.49
C MET A 176 0.80 -47.38 -52.05
N GLU A 177 -0.48 -47.34 -51.64
CA GLU A 177 -1.53 -48.22 -52.17
C GLU A 177 -1.75 -48.05 -53.68
N ARG A 178 -1.71 -46.82 -54.19
CA ARG A 178 -1.74 -46.54 -55.64
C ARG A 178 -0.54 -47.14 -56.36
N ILE A 179 0.68 -46.90 -55.88
CA ILE A 179 1.92 -47.45 -56.46
C ILE A 179 1.90 -48.98 -56.41
N GLU A 180 1.42 -49.59 -55.33
CA GLU A 180 1.26 -51.04 -55.24
C GLU A 180 0.26 -51.59 -56.25
N LYS A 181 -0.85 -50.90 -56.49
CA LYS A 181 -1.86 -51.26 -57.48
C LYS A 181 -1.29 -51.15 -58.89
N GLU A 182 -0.68 -50.02 -59.23
CA GLU A 182 0.00 -49.82 -60.52
C GLU A 182 1.10 -50.88 -60.76
N ALA A 183 1.88 -51.22 -59.73
CA ALA A 183 2.89 -52.27 -59.81
C ALA A 183 2.30 -53.69 -59.88
N LYS A 184 1.08 -53.94 -59.39
CA LYS A 184 0.37 -55.22 -59.61
C LYS A 184 -0.09 -55.29 -61.06
N GLU A 185 -0.77 -54.26 -61.56
CA GLU A 185 -1.22 -54.18 -62.95
C GLU A 185 -0.05 -54.24 -63.95
N GLU A 186 1.09 -53.62 -63.67
CA GLU A 186 2.27 -53.70 -64.55
C GLU A 186 2.89 -55.09 -64.56
N ARG A 187 2.91 -55.81 -63.42
CA ARG A 187 3.31 -57.22 -63.38
C ARG A 187 2.36 -58.09 -64.19
N GLU A 188 1.05 -57.85 -64.12
CA GLU A 188 0.05 -58.55 -64.93
C GLU A 188 0.25 -58.27 -66.44
N ARG A 189 0.44 -57.01 -66.83
CA ARG A 189 0.80 -56.61 -68.20
C ARG A 189 2.10 -57.27 -68.68
N HIS A 190 3.14 -57.33 -67.84
CA HIS A 190 4.38 -58.04 -68.15
C HIS A 190 4.15 -59.55 -68.36
N VAL A 191 3.38 -60.21 -67.49
CA VAL A 191 3.05 -61.64 -67.64
C VAL A 191 2.26 -61.89 -68.93
N GLU A 192 1.32 -61.02 -69.29
CA GLU A 192 0.62 -61.08 -70.59
C GLU A 192 1.58 -60.93 -71.78
N VAL A 193 2.46 -59.93 -71.76
CA VAL A 193 3.41 -59.67 -72.84
C VAL A 193 4.40 -60.82 -72.99
N VAL A 194 4.94 -61.35 -71.88
CA VAL A 194 5.79 -62.55 -71.87
C VAL A 194 5.00 -63.73 -72.45
N SER A 195 3.76 -63.96 -72.01
CA SER A 195 2.90 -65.04 -72.55
C SER A 195 2.58 -64.88 -74.05
N ARG A 196 2.52 -63.63 -74.57
CA ARG A 196 2.40 -63.35 -76.01
C ARG A 196 3.73 -63.63 -76.73
N MET A 197 4.86 -63.24 -76.15
CA MET A 197 6.20 -63.51 -76.69
C MET A 197 6.55 -65.01 -76.66
N GLU A 198 6.14 -65.76 -75.64
CA GLU A 198 6.33 -67.20 -75.55
C GLU A 198 5.49 -67.95 -76.58
N ARG A 199 4.23 -67.53 -76.80
CA ARG A 199 3.41 -68.03 -77.92
C ARG A 199 4.03 -67.71 -79.26
N ARG A 200 4.54 -66.48 -79.47
CA ARG A 200 5.28 -66.12 -80.69
C ARG A 200 6.54 -66.96 -80.85
N ARG A 201 7.35 -67.15 -79.80
CA ARG A 201 8.53 -68.02 -79.78
C ARG A 201 8.20 -69.51 -79.96
N ALA A 202 7.01 -69.96 -79.58
CA ALA A 202 6.53 -71.31 -79.86
C ALA A 202 6.19 -71.45 -81.34
N VAL A 203 5.42 -70.52 -81.89
CA VAL A 203 5.12 -70.45 -83.34
C VAL A 203 6.40 -70.24 -84.15
N GLU A 204 7.37 -69.45 -83.70
CA GLU A 204 8.68 -69.28 -84.35
C GLU A 204 9.50 -70.58 -84.32
N ARG A 205 9.49 -71.34 -83.21
CA ARG A 205 10.12 -72.67 -83.17
C ARG A 205 9.42 -73.68 -84.08
N GLU A 206 8.09 -73.63 -84.17
CA GLU A 206 7.31 -74.45 -85.11
C GLU A 206 7.58 -74.03 -86.56
N LEU A 207 7.66 -72.73 -86.83
CA LEU A 207 8.00 -72.15 -88.13
C LEU A 207 9.46 -72.36 -88.50
N GLU A 208 10.41 -72.41 -87.56
CA GLU A 208 11.80 -72.75 -87.80
C GLU A 208 11.97 -74.25 -88.04
N THR A 209 11.18 -75.09 -87.34
CA THR A 209 11.07 -76.53 -87.65
C THR A 209 10.42 -76.75 -89.02
N ALA A 210 9.36 -76.01 -89.34
CA ALA A 210 8.65 -76.07 -90.61
C ALA A 210 9.46 -75.44 -91.75
N ALA A 211 10.26 -74.39 -91.50
CA ALA A 211 11.20 -73.79 -92.42
C ALA A 211 12.45 -74.66 -92.59
N GLY A 212 12.87 -75.41 -91.57
CA GLY A 212 13.87 -76.48 -91.72
C GLY A 212 13.38 -77.56 -92.69
N ARG A 213 12.12 -78.00 -92.53
CA ARG A 213 11.45 -78.93 -93.46
C ARG A 213 11.23 -78.32 -94.86
N LEU A 214 10.74 -77.08 -94.93
CA LEU A 214 10.49 -76.37 -96.19
C LEU A 214 11.78 -75.95 -96.89
N LYS A 215 12.88 -75.70 -96.20
CA LYS A 215 14.21 -75.44 -96.79
C LYS A 215 14.84 -76.76 -97.25
N GLY A 216 14.57 -77.86 -96.56
CA GLY A 216 14.78 -79.23 -97.06
C GLY A 216 13.97 -79.55 -98.32
N ALA A 217 12.79 -78.93 -98.52
CA ALA A 217 11.96 -79.11 -99.71
C ALA A 217 12.18 -78.06 -100.83
N ALA A 218 12.56 -76.83 -100.48
CA ALA A 218 12.76 -75.70 -101.40
C ALA A 218 14.18 -75.64 -101.97
N ALA A 219 15.15 -76.28 -101.31
CA ALA A 219 16.40 -76.67 -101.96
C ALA A 219 16.18 -77.57 -103.21
N ALA A 220 14.95 -78.09 -103.41
CA ALA A 220 14.57 -78.89 -104.56
C ALA A 220 13.68 -78.19 -105.61
N LYS A 221 13.21 -76.94 -105.44
CA LYS A 221 12.34 -76.28 -106.47
C LYS A 221 12.18 -74.74 -106.41
N ALA A 222 12.52 -74.10 -107.55
CA ALA A 222 12.07 -72.80 -108.08
C ALA A 222 12.43 -71.48 -107.33
N GLY A 223 12.64 -70.32 -107.98
CA GLY A 223 12.77 -70.02 -109.43
C GLY A 223 11.63 -69.21 -110.08
N GLN A 224 11.91 -67.90 -110.34
CA GLN A 224 11.27 -66.97 -111.30
C GLN A 224 9.81 -66.44 -111.09
N HIS A 225 9.66 -65.11 -111.23
CA HIS A 225 8.79 -64.39 -112.22
C HIS A 225 7.80 -63.28 -111.72
N ASP A 226 8.30 -62.04 -111.66
CA ASP A 226 7.86 -60.84 -112.45
C ASP A 226 6.37 -60.44 -112.76
N LYS A 227 6.14 -59.11 -112.63
CA LYS A 227 5.38 -58.15 -113.50
C LYS A 227 3.91 -57.71 -113.22
N THR A 228 3.79 -56.45 -112.75
CA THR A 228 3.14 -55.26 -113.38
C THR A 228 1.71 -55.34 -113.97
N GLY A 229 0.75 -54.53 -113.44
CA GLY A 229 -0.53 -54.29 -114.14
C GLY A 229 -1.64 -53.39 -113.55
N THR A 230 -1.56 -52.85 -112.33
CA THR A 230 -2.76 -52.36 -111.57
C THR A 230 -2.85 -50.84 -111.29
N ASN A 231 -2.12 -49.99 -112.02
CA ASN A 231 -1.84 -48.61 -111.57
C ASN A 231 -3.04 -47.62 -111.61
N VAL A 232 -4.00 -47.79 -112.53
CA VAL A 232 -5.08 -46.78 -112.74
C VAL A 232 -6.21 -46.89 -111.71
N VAL A 233 -6.64 -48.11 -111.38
CA VAL A 233 -7.61 -48.33 -110.28
C VAL A 233 -6.95 -47.98 -108.93
N SER A 234 -5.64 -48.24 -108.80
CA SER A 234 -4.88 -47.81 -107.62
C SER A 234 -4.85 -46.28 -107.46
N HIS A 235 -4.80 -45.50 -108.54
CA HIS A 235 -4.87 -44.04 -108.45
C HIS A 235 -6.26 -43.58 -108.00
N PHE A 236 -7.33 -44.09 -108.61
CA PHE A 236 -8.70 -43.67 -108.27
C PHE A 236 -9.10 -44.04 -106.82
N VAL A 237 -8.68 -45.20 -106.33
CA VAL A 237 -8.86 -45.59 -104.91
C VAL A 237 -7.97 -44.74 -103.99
N LYS A 238 -6.75 -44.37 -104.43
CA LYS A 238 -5.87 -43.47 -103.69
C LYS A 238 -6.47 -42.06 -103.59
N ASP A 239 -7.07 -41.55 -104.65
CA ASP A 239 -7.74 -40.24 -104.66
C ASP A 239 -8.94 -40.25 -103.70
N ILE A 240 -9.79 -41.29 -103.74
CA ILE A 240 -10.91 -41.43 -102.78
C ILE A 240 -10.41 -41.54 -101.33
N LEU A 241 -9.32 -42.28 -101.07
CA LEU A 241 -8.73 -42.37 -99.73
C LEU A 241 -8.08 -41.06 -99.28
N GLN A 242 -7.50 -40.31 -100.21
CA GLN A 242 -6.88 -39.00 -99.95
C GLN A 242 -7.96 -37.93 -99.70
N ASP A 243 -9.05 -37.92 -100.45
CA ASP A 243 -10.22 -37.07 -100.20
C ASP A 243 -10.89 -37.44 -98.88
N ASN A 244 -10.95 -38.73 -98.53
CA ASN A 244 -11.46 -39.16 -97.22
C ASN A 244 -10.54 -38.67 -96.07
N ALA A 245 -9.22 -38.72 -96.25
CA ALA A 245 -8.26 -38.17 -95.29
C ALA A 245 -8.37 -36.65 -95.15
N ASN A 246 -8.54 -35.93 -96.27
CA ASN A 246 -8.77 -34.48 -96.29
C ASN A 246 -10.10 -34.09 -95.62
N LEU A 247 -11.17 -34.85 -95.86
CA LEU A 247 -12.46 -34.68 -95.20
C LEU A 247 -12.39 -34.99 -93.70
N GLN A 248 -11.65 -36.03 -93.30
CA GLN A 248 -11.42 -36.33 -91.88
C GLN A 248 -10.62 -35.23 -91.20
N LEU A 249 -9.61 -34.66 -91.86
CA LEU A 249 -8.86 -33.50 -91.37
C LEU A 249 -9.78 -32.29 -91.19
N GLY A 250 -10.58 -31.93 -92.20
CA GLY A 250 -11.56 -30.84 -92.10
C GLY A 250 -12.64 -31.07 -91.02
N ILE A 251 -13.02 -32.33 -90.75
CA ILE A 251 -13.91 -32.68 -89.63
C ILE A 251 -13.22 -32.46 -88.27
N VAL A 252 -11.91 -32.75 -88.16
CA VAL A 252 -11.13 -32.47 -86.94
C VAL A 252 -10.97 -30.96 -86.73
N GLU A 253 -10.62 -30.21 -87.77
CA GLU A 253 -10.50 -28.74 -87.73
C GLU A 253 -11.83 -28.06 -87.35
N LEU A 254 -12.96 -28.52 -87.91
CA LEU A 254 -14.29 -28.02 -87.53
C LEU A 254 -14.68 -28.40 -86.09
N ARG A 255 -14.25 -29.57 -85.59
CA ARG A 255 -14.46 -29.95 -84.18
C ARG A 255 -13.62 -29.10 -83.24
N GLU A 256 -12.38 -28.82 -83.59
CA GLU A 256 -11.50 -27.93 -82.83
C GLU A 256 -12.05 -26.49 -82.81
N MET A 257 -12.51 -25.98 -83.95
CA MET A 257 -13.15 -24.67 -84.05
C MET A 257 -14.46 -24.58 -83.24
N LEU A 258 -15.28 -25.64 -83.26
CA LEU A 258 -16.48 -25.73 -82.41
C LEU A 258 -16.14 -25.83 -80.93
N MET A 259 -15.06 -26.54 -80.55
CA MET A 259 -14.62 -26.65 -79.17
C MET A 259 -14.12 -25.29 -78.66
N ASN A 260 -13.23 -24.62 -79.41
CA ASN A 260 -12.76 -23.27 -79.11
C ASN A 260 -13.92 -22.25 -79.02
N SER A 261 -14.90 -22.34 -79.93
CA SER A 261 -16.10 -21.48 -79.88
C SER A 261 -17.01 -21.80 -78.70
N ASN A 262 -17.08 -23.06 -78.25
CA ASN A 262 -17.87 -23.44 -77.09
C ASN A 262 -17.17 -23.01 -75.80
N ASP A 263 -15.85 -23.17 -75.70
CA ASP A 263 -15.04 -22.65 -74.60
C ASP A 263 -15.13 -21.12 -74.51
N GLU A 264 -15.18 -20.42 -75.64
CA GLU A 264 -15.43 -18.97 -75.66
C GLU A 264 -16.86 -18.59 -75.26
N VAL A 265 -17.87 -19.39 -75.61
CA VAL A 265 -19.25 -19.22 -75.11
C VAL A 265 -19.34 -19.50 -73.61
N GLU A 266 -18.65 -20.51 -73.10
CA GLU A 266 -18.57 -20.82 -71.66
C GLU A 266 -17.86 -19.67 -70.92
N ARG A 267 -16.75 -19.15 -71.45
CA ARG A 267 -16.04 -17.97 -70.93
C ARG A 267 -16.92 -16.71 -70.94
N LEU A 268 -17.72 -16.50 -71.98
CA LEU A 268 -18.69 -15.39 -72.04
C LEU A 268 -19.87 -15.60 -71.07
N ARG A 269 -20.29 -16.85 -70.80
CA ARG A 269 -21.25 -17.18 -69.74
C ARG A 269 -20.67 -16.94 -68.35
N GLU A 270 -19.42 -17.32 -68.09
CA GLU A 270 -18.70 -17.02 -66.84
C GLU A 270 -18.58 -15.50 -66.64
N GLN A 271 -18.26 -14.76 -67.71
CA GLN A 271 -18.19 -13.30 -67.66
C GLN A 271 -19.58 -12.66 -67.45
N LEU A 272 -20.65 -13.24 -67.99
CA LEU A 272 -22.03 -12.84 -67.70
C LEU A 272 -22.45 -13.19 -66.27
N LEU A 273 -22.04 -14.34 -65.73
CA LEU A 273 -22.24 -14.75 -64.34
C LEU A 273 -21.57 -13.79 -63.36
N LEU A 274 -20.35 -13.35 -63.68
CA LEU A 274 -19.62 -12.31 -62.92
C LEU A 274 -20.26 -10.92 -63.03
N HIS A 275 -21.02 -10.66 -64.10
CA HIS A 275 -21.75 -9.41 -64.31
C HIS A 275 -23.25 -9.50 -64.01
N GLN A 276 -23.76 -10.62 -63.50
CA GLN A 276 -25.16 -10.78 -63.14
C GLN A 276 -25.44 -10.07 -61.80
N PRO A 277 -26.22 -8.98 -61.77
CA PRO A 277 -26.60 -8.37 -60.51
C PRO A 277 -27.58 -9.32 -59.80
N LEU A 278 -27.24 -9.74 -58.59
CA LEU A 278 -28.14 -10.51 -57.73
C LEU A 278 -29.29 -9.60 -57.26
N SER A 279 -30.33 -9.50 -58.08
CA SER A 279 -31.63 -8.95 -57.70
C SER A 279 -32.63 -10.09 -57.56
N GLU A 280 -32.50 -10.87 -56.49
CA GLU A 280 -33.57 -11.76 -56.03
C GLU A 280 -34.43 -11.04 -54.99
N ALA A 281 -35.63 -10.62 -55.40
CA ALA A 281 -36.87 -10.89 -54.65
C ALA A 281 -38.12 -10.36 -55.38
N SER A 282 -39.13 -11.23 -55.43
CA SER A 282 -40.55 -10.94 -55.72
C SER A 282 -40.99 -11.01 -57.19
N GLU A 283 -42.20 -11.53 -57.37
CA GLU A 283 -42.72 -12.13 -58.60
C GLU A 283 -43.40 -11.10 -59.55
N GLU A 284 -43.44 -11.47 -60.83
CA GLU A 284 -44.38 -11.15 -61.94
C GLU A 284 -45.69 -10.35 -61.64
N PRO A 285 -46.35 -9.70 -62.64
CA PRO A 285 -45.96 -9.44 -64.04
C PRO A 285 -46.27 -8.00 -64.59
N SER A 286 -45.88 -7.77 -65.85
CA SER A 286 -46.35 -6.72 -66.81
C SER A 286 -45.42 -5.51 -67.04
N GLY A 287 -44.94 -5.37 -68.27
CA GLY A 287 -44.48 -4.08 -68.83
C GLY A 287 -45.59 -3.38 -69.64
N PRO A 288 -45.28 -2.41 -70.53
CA PRO A 288 -43.98 -1.75 -70.76
C PRO A 288 -44.06 -0.20 -70.87
N SER A 289 -42.94 0.41 -71.23
CA SER A 289 -42.76 1.74 -71.86
C SER A 289 -42.77 3.04 -71.01
N LEU A 290 -41.56 3.58 -70.86
CA LEU A 290 -41.15 4.97 -71.14
C LEU A 290 -42.20 5.96 -71.70
N GLN A 291 -43.15 6.46 -70.89
CA GLN A 291 -43.75 7.78 -71.09
C GLN A 291 -44.55 8.29 -69.87
N LYS A 292 -43.82 8.64 -68.80
CA LYS A 292 -44.28 9.63 -67.80
C LYS A 292 -43.05 10.30 -67.17
N GLU A 293 -42.53 11.33 -67.83
CA GLU A 293 -42.83 12.73 -67.49
C GLU A 293 -42.26 13.05 -66.09
N LEU A 294 -40.97 13.39 -66.00
CA LEU A 294 -40.50 14.80 -65.98
C LEU A 294 -41.07 15.60 -64.79
N GLY A 295 -40.30 15.65 -63.70
CA GLY A 295 -40.59 16.35 -62.46
C GLY A 295 -39.95 15.55 -61.31
N MET A 296 -38.70 15.84 -60.93
CA MET A 296 -38.38 16.84 -59.90
C MET A 296 -39.23 16.65 -58.64
N GLU A 297 -38.65 16.04 -57.60
CA GLU A 297 -38.32 16.75 -56.35
C GLU A 297 -37.47 15.88 -55.42
N MET A 298 -36.93 16.50 -54.37
CA MET A 298 -35.90 15.96 -53.49
C MET A 298 -36.49 15.02 -52.43
N ASP A 299 -35.83 13.89 -52.15
CA ASP A 299 -34.88 13.83 -51.03
C ASP A 299 -34.22 12.44 -50.94
N ALA A 300 -32.92 12.43 -50.70
CA ALA A 300 -32.12 11.20 -50.70
C ALA A 300 -32.15 10.51 -49.33
N ALA A 301 -32.76 9.33 -49.27
CA ALA A 301 -32.38 8.32 -48.30
C ALA A 301 -31.13 7.58 -48.81
N GLN A 302 -30.13 7.36 -47.94
CA GLN A 302 -29.38 6.11 -47.73
C GLN A 302 -27.91 6.32 -47.27
N GLU A 303 -27.62 5.78 -46.09
CA GLU A 303 -26.37 5.06 -45.81
C GLU A 303 -26.53 3.58 -46.23
N PRO A 304 -25.46 2.75 -46.29
CA PRO A 304 -24.09 3.06 -46.73
C PRO A 304 -23.42 1.93 -47.58
N GLN A 305 -22.27 2.24 -48.22
CA GLN A 305 -21.21 1.30 -48.70
C GLN A 305 -21.58 0.33 -49.87
N LYS A 306 -20.73 -0.02 -50.86
CA LYS A 306 -19.25 -0.05 -51.09
C LYS A 306 -18.96 0.06 -52.61
N ALA A 307 -17.72 0.20 -53.12
CA ALA A 307 -16.47 0.84 -52.66
C ALA A 307 -15.36 0.70 -53.74
N GLN A 308 -14.59 1.77 -53.99
CA GLN A 308 -13.39 1.85 -54.84
C GLN A 308 -12.58 3.07 -54.34
N GLU A 309 -11.26 3.16 -54.32
CA GLU A 309 -10.10 2.30 -54.56
C GLU A 309 -8.89 3.22 -54.23
N LEU A 310 -7.75 2.66 -53.79
CA LEU A 310 -6.42 3.30 -53.80
C LEU A 310 -6.28 4.75 -53.29
N ARG A 311 -5.95 4.92 -52.00
CA ARG A 311 -5.06 5.99 -51.50
C ARG A 311 -4.29 5.57 -50.25
N GLN A 312 -3.05 5.14 -50.49
CA GLN A 312 -1.83 5.34 -49.67
C GLN A 312 -1.96 5.20 -48.13
N LEU A 313 -1.35 4.13 -47.61
CA LEU A 313 -1.01 3.98 -46.19
C LEU A 313 -0.06 5.11 -45.73
N HIS A 314 -0.62 6.15 -45.11
CA HIS A 314 0.17 7.14 -44.38
C HIS A 314 0.48 6.64 -42.98
N ILE A 315 1.67 6.06 -42.81
CA ILE A 315 2.23 5.75 -41.50
C ILE A 315 2.65 7.07 -40.84
N HIS A 316 1.83 7.57 -39.91
CA HIS A 316 2.22 8.69 -39.05
C HIS A 316 3.22 8.22 -38.00
N ASN A 317 4.50 8.22 -38.36
CA ASN A 317 5.60 8.21 -37.38
C ASN A 317 5.57 9.53 -36.60
N HIS A 318 4.85 9.56 -35.47
CA HIS A 318 4.98 10.63 -34.48
C HIS A 318 6.33 10.51 -33.76
N TYR A 319 7.37 11.03 -34.41
CA TYR A 319 8.66 11.29 -33.78
C TYR A 319 8.46 12.44 -32.78
N HIS A 320 8.29 12.10 -31.50
CA HIS A 320 8.51 13.06 -30.43
C HIS A 320 10.02 13.29 -30.29
N ALA A 321 10.55 14.19 -31.11
CA ALA A 321 11.85 14.78 -30.86
C ALA A 321 11.80 15.57 -29.55
N ALA A 322 12.62 15.19 -28.58
CA ALA A 322 12.74 15.93 -27.34
C ALA A 322 13.38 17.31 -27.59
N PRO A 323 12.74 18.43 -27.21
CA PRO A 323 13.41 19.72 -27.18
C PRO A 323 14.30 19.78 -25.94
N ALA A 324 15.61 19.70 -26.16
CA ALA A 324 16.58 19.92 -25.11
C ALA A 324 16.66 21.42 -24.74
N THR A 325 16.92 21.68 -23.45
CA THR A 325 17.43 22.94 -22.88
C THR A 325 16.58 24.22 -23.01
N SER A 326 16.17 24.76 -21.87
CA SER A 326 16.65 26.09 -21.46
C SER A 326 16.75 26.17 -19.93
N LYS A 327 17.74 26.92 -19.43
CA LYS A 327 17.92 27.20 -18.00
C LYS A 327 17.29 28.55 -17.67
N GLY A 328 16.65 28.65 -16.51
CA GLY A 328 16.74 29.84 -15.67
C GLY A 328 15.47 30.68 -15.49
N GLY A 329 15.08 30.87 -14.23
CA GLY A 329 14.85 32.23 -13.71
C GLY A 329 13.42 32.67 -13.38
N SER A 330 13.10 32.59 -12.08
CA SER A 330 12.41 33.66 -11.31
C SER A 330 10.92 33.95 -11.51
N GLU A 331 10.14 33.47 -10.53
CA GLU A 331 9.13 34.19 -9.68
C GLU A 331 8.09 35.21 -10.22
N LYS A 332 6.92 35.16 -9.55
CA LYS A 332 5.76 36.10 -9.55
C LYS A 332 4.86 36.00 -10.80
N GLY A 333 3.53 35.89 -10.69
CA GLY A 333 2.62 35.80 -9.54
C GLY A 333 1.23 36.38 -9.88
N THR A 334 0.20 36.06 -9.08
CA THR A 334 -1.20 36.58 -9.10
C THR A 334 -2.27 35.67 -9.74
N SER A 335 -3.46 35.72 -9.13
CA SER A 335 -4.72 34.96 -9.31
C SER A 335 -5.66 35.67 -10.34
N PRO A 336 -6.97 35.35 -10.58
CA PRO A 336 -7.95 34.64 -9.74
C PRO A 336 -8.99 33.69 -10.40
N ALA A 337 -9.89 33.20 -9.55
CA ALA A 337 -10.98 32.21 -9.67
C ALA A 337 -12.09 32.45 -10.73
N GLN A 338 -12.87 31.39 -11.07
CA GLN A 338 -14.25 31.10 -10.60
C GLN A 338 -14.78 29.75 -11.20
N ILE A 339 -15.51 28.89 -10.45
CA ILE A 339 -16.98 28.59 -10.49
C ILE A 339 -17.50 28.31 -11.94
N ILE A 340 -18.22 27.25 -12.33
CA ILE A 340 -19.38 26.51 -11.77
C ILE A 340 -19.42 25.07 -12.33
N GLU A 341 -19.87 24.07 -11.55
CA GLU A 341 -20.74 23.00 -12.08
C GLU A 341 -21.61 22.39 -10.96
N GLU A 342 -22.86 22.07 -11.31
CA GLU A 342 -23.86 21.35 -10.50
C GLU A 342 -23.58 19.82 -10.63
N GLU A 343 -24.20 18.83 -9.95
CA GLU A 343 -25.54 18.73 -9.38
C GLU A 343 -25.64 17.52 -8.39
N GLU A 344 -26.60 17.59 -7.46
CA GLU A 344 -27.31 16.52 -6.72
C GLU A 344 -26.67 15.22 -6.09
N LYS A 345 -26.76 15.19 -4.74
CA LYS A 345 -27.61 14.25 -3.93
C LYS A 345 -27.14 12.79 -3.64
N CYS A 346 -26.58 12.55 -2.43
CA CYS A 346 -27.19 11.66 -1.40
C CYS A 346 -26.51 11.59 0.00
N ARG A 347 -27.33 11.70 1.05
CA ARG A 347 -27.27 11.21 2.45
C ARG A 347 -25.93 11.02 3.23
N TYR A 348 -25.80 11.87 4.25
CA TYR A 348 -25.09 11.75 5.56
C TYR A 348 -25.36 10.43 6.35
N PRO A 349 -24.51 10.00 7.32
CA PRO A 349 -24.02 10.79 8.47
C PRO A 349 -22.50 11.00 8.63
N LYS A 350 -22.18 11.99 9.47
CA LYS A 350 -20.84 12.56 9.71
C LYS A 350 -20.12 11.85 10.87
N PRO A 351 -18.79 11.68 10.84
CA PRO A 351 -18.01 11.53 12.07
C PRO A 351 -17.84 12.90 12.77
N LEU A 352 -17.86 12.89 14.10
CA LEU A 352 -17.63 14.07 14.93
C LEU A 352 -16.17 14.52 14.84
N ARG A 353 -15.93 15.75 14.37
CA ARG A 353 -14.64 16.43 14.60
C ARG A 353 -14.63 17.02 16.01
N THR A 354 -13.83 16.46 16.90
CA THR A 354 -13.30 17.20 18.06
C THR A 354 -11.97 17.81 17.68
N SER A 355 -11.97 19.09 17.31
CA SER A 355 -10.75 19.89 17.33
C SER A 355 -10.34 20.14 18.78
N PHE A 356 -9.12 19.76 19.16
CA PHE A 356 -8.45 20.35 20.31
C PHE A 356 -7.14 20.99 19.89
N CYS A 357 -6.84 22.14 20.49
CA CYS A 357 -5.92 23.12 19.92
C CYS A 357 -4.46 22.79 20.20
N THR A 358 -3.63 22.91 19.16
CA THR A 358 -2.19 23.10 19.29
C THR A 358 -1.91 24.56 19.69
N ALA A 359 -1.49 24.83 20.92
CA ALA A 359 -0.64 25.99 21.27
C ALA A 359 -0.26 26.03 22.77
N HIS A 360 1.00 26.42 23.03
CA HIS A 360 1.61 26.76 24.33
C HIS A 360 1.82 25.60 25.32
N ALA A 361 2.93 25.54 26.08
CA ALA A 361 3.99 26.54 26.27
C ALA A 361 5.40 25.93 26.23
N ALA A 362 6.36 26.69 25.71
CA ALA A 362 7.77 26.44 25.96
C ALA A 362 8.10 26.82 27.41
N PHE A 363 8.66 25.90 28.19
CA PHE A 363 9.15 26.18 29.54
C PHE A 363 10.43 25.40 29.88
N PHE A 364 11.44 25.51 29.01
CA PHE A 364 12.81 25.05 29.27
C PHE A 364 13.79 26.23 29.19
N HIS A 365 14.00 26.91 30.32
CA HIS A 365 15.28 27.49 30.77
C HIS A 365 15.04 28.50 31.91
N LEU A 366 15.16 28.06 33.16
CA LEU A 366 15.40 28.91 34.33
C LEU A 366 16.03 28.06 35.45
N LYS A 367 17.28 27.66 35.26
CA LYS A 367 18.14 27.20 36.36
C LYS A 367 18.85 28.41 36.96
N SER A 368 18.30 28.93 38.05
CA SER A 368 18.98 29.87 38.96
C SER A 368 19.11 29.19 40.32
N PRO A 369 20.28 29.23 40.98
CA PRO A 369 20.54 28.43 42.19
C PRO A 369 20.09 29.17 43.45
N THR A 370 19.38 28.52 44.37
CA THR A 370 19.18 28.98 45.77
C THR A 370 18.45 27.93 46.63
N TYR A 371 19.00 26.72 46.84
CA TYR A 371 18.48 25.81 47.86
C TYR A 371 19.50 24.83 48.47
N ASP A 372 20.76 25.27 48.62
CA ASP A 372 21.87 24.41 49.07
C ASP A 372 22.76 25.02 50.17
N SER A 373 22.27 26.04 50.88
CA SER A 373 23.05 26.81 51.88
C SER A 373 22.63 26.62 53.34
N LEU A 374 21.69 25.72 53.65
CA LEU A 374 21.18 25.52 55.02
C LEU A 374 21.45 24.13 55.64
N PHE A 375 22.16 23.23 54.96
CA PHE A 375 22.50 21.90 55.50
C PHE A 375 23.98 21.68 55.85
N ARG A 376 24.78 22.75 55.95
CA ARG A 376 26.24 22.66 56.16
C ARG A 376 26.79 23.40 57.39
N SER A 377 26.00 23.52 58.46
CA SER A 377 26.42 24.17 59.72
C SER A 377 26.07 23.40 61.00
N HIS A 378 26.20 22.06 60.99
CA HIS A 378 26.01 21.25 62.20
C HIS A 378 27.00 20.08 62.39
N TYR A 379 28.14 20.09 61.70
CA TYR A 379 29.24 19.13 61.90
C TYR A 379 30.60 19.83 62.03
N SER A 380 30.78 20.61 63.09
CA SER A 380 32.10 21.13 63.48
C SER A 380 32.20 21.49 64.97
N PHE A 381 31.81 20.58 65.87
CA PHE A 381 32.09 20.71 67.31
C PHE A 381 32.25 19.37 68.03
N ALA A 382 33.20 18.55 67.56
CA ALA A 382 33.55 17.28 68.21
C ALA A 382 35.04 16.92 68.04
N ASN A 383 35.95 17.86 68.34
CA ASN A 383 37.35 17.48 68.61
C ASN A 383 38.12 18.55 69.41
N ARG A 384 37.92 18.56 70.74
CA ARG A 384 38.83 19.14 71.74
C ARG A 384 38.61 18.43 73.07
N SER A 385 39.71 18.17 73.78
CA SER A 385 39.83 17.52 75.10
C SER A 385 40.02 16.00 75.12
N TYR A 386 41.24 15.55 74.82
CA TYR A 386 41.94 14.51 75.59
C TYR A 386 43.45 14.74 75.51
N HIS A 387 43.98 15.53 76.45
CA HIS A 387 45.42 15.61 76.72
C HIS A 387 45.65 15.96 78.20
N SER A 388 45.67 14.92 79.04
CA SER A 388 46.34 14.82 80.34
C SER A 388 46.30 13.35 80.76
#